data_AF-E5L9X1-F1
#
_entry.id   AF-E5L9X1-F1
#
_cell.length_a   1.000
_cell.length_b   1.000
_cell.length_c   1.000
_cell.angle_alpha   90.00
_cell.angle_beta   90.00
_cell.angle_gamma   90.00
#
_symmetry.space_group_name_H-M   'P 1'
#
loop_
_entity.id
_entity.type
_entity.pdbx_description
1 polymer ?
#
loop_
_entity_poly.entity_id
_entity_poly.type
_entity_poly.pdbx_seq_one_letter_code
_entity_poly.pdbx_strand_id
1 'polypeptide(L)'
;IRHEGKYKICDICKDKTNCTFDLLMFGDWQHTRDINVHYFCLLLSTNLPQRGKDCSGINGFLVRDIRKEIIAASKRLCCYCGRQNASIQCFKCNEYFHLLCGRQNRCLYTFVDDFHSYCDECVPRKELQPMGLQKRPSSFERCSICRDQMGLYNEITFIFGKCCNRGYAHYICV
;
A
#
# COMPACT_ATOMS: atom_id res chain seq x y z
N ILE A 1 25.27 14.87 8.77
CA ILE A 1 24.75 14.16 9.96
C ILE A 1 23.35 13.68 9.59
N ARG A 2 23.20 12.37 9.32
CA ARG A 2 21.87 11.81 9.00
C ARG A 2 21.02 11.95 10.26
N HIS A 3 19.90 12.65 10.18
CA HIS A 3 18.89 12.59 11.24
C HIS A 3 18.36 11.16 11.28
N GLU A 4 18.96 10.29 12.09
CA GLU A 4 18.37 9.01 12.45
C GLU A 4 17.10 9.31 13.24
N GLY A 5 15.97 9.32 12.52
CA GLY A 5 14.66 9.47 13.13
C GLY A 5 14.46 8.38 14.18
N LYS A 6 13.92 8.75 15.34
CA LYS A 6 13.52 7.77 16.36
C LYS A 6 12.54 6.78 15.73
N TYR A 7 12.80 5.48 15.90
CA TYR A 7 11.88 4.44 15.51
C TYR A 7 10.52 4.59 16.20
N LYS A 8 9.45 4.44 15.42
CA LYS A 8 8.07 4.45 15.88
C LYS A 8 7.41 3.13 15.51
N ILE A 9 6.38 2.75 16.27
CA ILE A 9 5.57 1.56 16.03
C ILE A 9 4.21 2.03 15.55
N CYS A 10 3.73 1.46 14.45
CA CYS A 10 2.41 1.80 13.92
C CYS A 10 1.33 1.09 14.73
N ASP A 11 0.32 1.84 15.17
CA ASP A 11 -0.70 1.28 16.04
C ASP A 11 -1.61 0.25 15.34
N ILE A 12 -1.73 0.32 14.01
CA ILE A 12 -2.53 -0.63 13.20
C ILE A 12 -1.73 -1.89 12.91
N CYS A 13 -0.62 -1.79 12.15
CA CYS A 13 0.13 -2.96 11.68
C CYS A 13 1.20 -3.47 12.65
N LYS A 14 1.57 -2.69 13.67
CA LYS A 14 2.61 -2.99 14.66
C LYS A 14 4.04 -3.09 14.14
N ASP A 15 4.28 -2.73 12.88
CA ASP A 15 5.64 -2.63 12.34
C ASP A 15 6.40 -1.43 12.94
N LYS A 16 7.69 -1.65 13.21
CA LYS A 16 8.62 -0.64 13.73
C LYS A 16 9.47 -0.08 12.59
N THR A 17 9.32 1.21 12.28
CA THR A 17 9.96 1.86 11.12
C THR A 17 10.47 3.27 11.44
N ASN A 18 11.42 3.79 10.66
CA ASN A 18 12.02 5.12 10.88
C ASN A 18 12.75 5.76 9.69
N CYS A 19 13.02 5.04 8.61
CA CYS A 19 13.93 5.49 7.55
C CYS A 19 13.18 5.89 6.28
N THR A 20 13.86 6.58 5.37
CA THR A 20 13.27 7.04 4.10
C THR A 20 12.67 5.91 3.27
N PHE A 21 13.30 4.72 3.27
CA PHE A 21 12.76 3.56 2.57
C PHE A 21 11.39 3.14 3.14
N ASP A 22 11.20 3.25 4.46
CA ASP A 22 9.92 2.96 5.08
C ASP A 22 8.83 3.95 4.62
N LEU A 23 9.17 5.20 4.29
CA LEU A 23 8.19 6.17 3.77
C LEU A 23 7.67 5.75 2.39
N LEU A 24 8.50 5.22 1.51
CA LEU A 24 8.04 4.63 0.24
C LEU A 24 7.14 3.39 0.48
N MET A 25 7.40 2.67 1.58
CA MET A 25 6.67 1.45 1.90
C MET A 25 5.32 1.67 2.57
N PHE A 26 5.25 2.67 3.43
CA PHE A 26 4.14 2.87 4.35
C PHE A 26 3.47 4.25 4.22
N GLY A 27 4.03 5.14 3.40
CA GLY A 27 3.66 6.54 3.36
C GLY A 27 4.14 7.30 4.59
N ASP A 28 3.83 8.59 4.64
CA ASP A 28 4.24 9.43 5.75
C ASP A 28 3.63 8.98 7.08
N TRP A 29 4.38 9.19 8.16
CA TRP A 29 3.85 8.99 9.49
C TRP A 29 2.79 10.03 9.84
N GLN A 30 1.62 9.56 10.23
CA GLN A 30 0.51 10.38 10.72
C GLN A 30 0.35 10.24 12.23
N HIS A 31 -0.02 11.34 12.88
CA HIS A 31 -0.08 11.41 14.33
C HIS A 31 -1.27 12.23 14.79
N THR A 32 -1.96 11.76 15.81
CA THR A 32 -2.94 12.58 16.54
C THR A 32 -3.06 12.06 17.96
N ARG A 33 -2.96 12.97 18.95
CA ARG A 33 -3.02 12.62 20.38
C ARG A 33 -2.03 11.51 20.73
N ASP A 34 -2.53 10.31 21.00
CA ASP A 34 -1.84 9.09 21.42
C ASP A 34 -1.67 8.05 20.28
N ILE A 35 -2.11 8.36 19.05
CA ILE A 35 -2.08 7.44 17.92
C ILE A 35 -0.94 7.80 16.96
N ASN A 36 -0.12 6.80 16.63
CA ASN A 36 0.94 6.86 15.64
C ASN A 36 0.67 5.79 14.57
N VAL A 37 0.39 6.21 13.34
CA VAL A 37 0.07 5.27 12.25
C VAL A 37 0.72 5.68 10.95
N HIS A 38 0.99 4.71 10.10
CA HIS A 38 1.39 4.96 8.72
C HIS A 38 0.23 5.51 7.90
N TYR A 39 0.50 6.42 6.97
CA TYR A 39 -0.53 6.96 6.10
C TYR A 39 -1.20 5.87 5.24
N PHE A 40 -0.43 4.94 4.66
CA PHE A 40 -1.01 3.84 3.88
C PHE A 40 -1.77 2.83 4.74
N CYS A 41 -1.48 2.72 6.05
CA CYS A 41 -2.34 1.93 6.94
C CYS A 41 -3.70 2.62 7.16
N LEU A 42 -3.79 3.95 7.09
CA LEU A 42 -5.09 4.62 7.13
C LEU A 42 -5.89 4.38 5.84
N LEU A 43 -5.25 4.62 4.69
CA LEU A 43 -5.91 4.51 3.38
C LEU A 43 -6.35 3.09 3.03
N LEU A 44 -5.52 2.08 3.33
CA LEU A 44 -5.72 0.72 2.82
C LEU A 44 -6.39 -0.22 3.83
N SER A 45 -6.63 0.22 5.07
CA SER A 45 -7.36 -0.62 6.03
C SER A 45 -8.82 -0.70 5.62
N THR A 46 -9.24 -1.87 5.14
CA THR A 46 -10.54 -2.05 4.45
C THR A 46 -11.74 -1.65 5.30
N ASN A 47 -11.65 -1.80 6.62
CA ASN A 47 -12.75 -1.51 7.53
C ASN A 47 -12.62 -0.16 8.25
N LEU A 48 -11.78 0.75 7.73
CA LEU A 48 -11.57 2.08 8.28
C LEU A 48 -12.15 3.17 7.37
N PRO A 49 -13.37 3.68 7.65
CA PRO A 49 -13.99 4.68 6.80
C PRO A 49 -13.42 6.09 6.99
N GLN A 50 -13.11 6.77 5.87
CA GLN A 50 -12.74 8.18 5.83
C GLN A 50 -13.99 9.09 5.72
N ARG A 51 -14.74 9.21 6.81
CA ARG A 51 -16.06 9.90 6.82
C ARG A 51 -16.08 11.23 7.57
N GLY A 52 -14.93 11.73 7.99
CA GLY A 52 -14.77 13.07 8.56
C GLY A 52 -14.61 14.13 7.46
N LYS A 53 -14.62 15.40 7.87
CA LYS A 53 -14.13 16.51 7.02
C LYS A 53 -12.61 16.44 6.95
N ASP A 54 -11.97 17.08 5.98
CA ASP A 54 -10.51 17.07 5.81
C ASP A 54 -9.75 17.47 7.07
N CYS A 55 -10.28 18.42 7.85
CA CYS A 55 -9.70 18.89 9.12
C CYS A 55 -10.05 18.02 10.34
N SER A 56 -10.86 16.98 10.19
CA SER A 56 -11.30 16.10 11.27
C SER A 56 -10.33 14.94 11.46
N GLY A 57 -9.85 14.75 12.71
CA GLY A 57 -9.02 13.60 13.07
C GLY A 57 -7.67 13.61 12.36
N ILE A 58 -7.39 12.59 11.54
CA ILE A 58 -6.22 12.55 10.65
C ILE A 58 -6.76 12.55 9.23
N ASN A 59 -6.65 13.65 8.48
CA ASN A 59 -7.08 13.75 7.08
C ASN A 59 -8.50 13.19 6.84
N GLY A 60 -9.48 13.48 7.70
CA GLY A 60 -10.85 12.94 7.59
C GLY A 60 -11.07 11.56 8.22
N PHE A 61 -10.03 10.85 8.67
CA PHE A 61 -10.17 9.65 9.47
C PHE A 61 -10.47 10.01 10.93
N LEU A 62 -11.66 9.65 11.41
CA LEU A 62 -12.07 9.94 12.78
C LEU A 62 -11.27 9.09 13.78
N VAL A 63 -10.69 9.71 14.80
CA VAL A 63 -9.90 9.06 15.87
C VAL A 63 -10.62 7.85 16.48
N ARG A 64 -11.95 7.95 16.66
CA ARG A 64 -12.77 6.85 17.20
C ARG A 64 -12.78 5.62 16.29
N ASP A 65 -12.78 5.82 14.98
CA ASP A 65 -12.85 4.74 13.99
C ASP A 65 -11.46 4.11 13.81
N ILE A 66 -10.39 4.92 13.87
CA ILE A 66 -9.00 4.42 13.90
C ILE A 66 -8.79 3.50 15.11
N ARG A 67 -9.23 3.88 16.31
CA ARG A 67 -9.13 3.04 17.51
C ARG A 67 -9.89 1.73 17.38
N LYS A 68 -11.08 1.76 16.76
CA LYS A 68 -11.85 0.53 16.47
C LYS A 68 -11.09 -0.38 15.52
N GLU A 69 -10.50 0.17 14.46
CA GLU A 69 -9.72 -0.63 13.51
C GLU A 69 -8.44 -1.19 14.14
N ILE A 70 -7.74 -0.46 15.01
CA ILE A 70 -6.59 -0.98 15.77
C ILE A 70 -6.96 -2.25 16.55
N ILE A 71 -8.11 -2.24 17.24
CA ILE A 71 -8.60 -3.39 18.02
C ILE A 71 -9.11 -4.52 17.11
N ALA A 72 -9.72 -4.19 15.97
CA ALA A 72 -10.21 -5.18 15.02
C ALA A 72 -9.06 -5.89 14.30
N ALA A 73 -8.09 -5.14 13.78
CA ALA A 73 -6.91 -5.65 13.11
C ALA A 73 -6.07 -6.57 14.01
N SER A 74 -5.98 -6.28 15.32
CA SER A 74 -5.23 -7.15 16.26
C SER A 74 -5.79 -8.57 16.36
N LYS A 75 -7.02 -8.82 15.89
CA LYS A 75 -7.66 -10.14 15.90
C LYS A 75 -7.56 -10.87 14.55
N ARG A 76 -7.16 -10.17 13.49
CA ARG A 76 -7.10 -10.69 12.12
C ARG A 76 -5.71 -11.24 11.81
N LEU A 77 -5.65 -12.43 11.25
CA LEU A 77 -4.40 -13.07 10.82
C LEU A 77 -4.11 -12.73 9.37
N CYS A 78 -2.84 -12.54 9.06
CA CYS A 78 -2.36 -12.41 7.69
C CYS A 78 -2.29 -13.77 7.01
N CYS A 79 -2.93 -13.92 5.85
CA CYS A 79 -2.94 -15.15 5.07
C CYS A 79 -1.53 -15.57 4.55
N TYR A 80 -0.57 -14.63 4.51
CA TYR A 80 0.80 -14.92 4.06
C TYR A 80 1.75 -15.31 5.18
N CYS A 81 1.71 -14.64 6.33
CA CYS A 81 2.68 -14.88 7.42
C CYS A 81 2.08 -15.50 8.68
N GLY A 82 0.75 -15.62 8.76
CA GLY A 82 0.02 -16.18 9.90
C GLY A 82 0.01 -15.31 11.16
N ARG A 83 0.57 -14.09 11.13
CA ARG A 83 0.64 -13.18 12.29
C ARG A 83 -0.57 -12.24 12.35
N GLN A 84 -0.88 -11.75 13.55
CA GLN A 84 -1.95 -10.77 13.81
C GLN A 84 -1.68 -9.40 13.18
N ASN A 85 -2.64 -8.47 13.27
CA ASN A 85 -2.55 -7.08 12.82
C ASN A 85 -2.66 -6.88 11.30
N ALA A 86 -3.31 -7.83 10.61
CA ALA A 86 -3.65 -7.68 9.20
C ALA A 86 -4.91 -6.81 9.04
N SER A 87 -4.79 -5.65 8.41
CA SER A 87 -5.89 -4.69 8.26
C SER A 87 -6.44 -4.58 6.83
N ILE A 88 -5.74 -5.14 5.85
CA ILE A 88 -6.12 -5.08 4.45
C ILE A 88 -6.83 -6.39 4.09
N GLN A 89 -8.09 -6.30 3.66
CA GLN A 89 -8.85 -7.42 3.15
C GLN A 89 -8.77 -7.43 1.62
N CYS A 90 -8.69 -8.62 1.03
CA CYS A 90 -8.92 -8.72 -0.40
C CYS A 90 -10.38 -8.39 -0.75
N PHE A 91 -10.59 -7.66 -1.84
CA PHE A 91 -11.92 -7.29 -2.29
C PHE A 91 -12.75 -8.47 -2.81
N LYS A 92 -12.10 -9.55 -3.27
CA LYS A 92 -12.79 -10.73 -3.84
C LYS A 92 -12.81 -11.93 -2.91
N CYS A 93 -11.74 -12.16 -2.15
CA CYS A 93 -11.71 -13.20 -1.13
C CYS A 93 -11.65 -12.55 0.25
N ASN A 94 -12.31 -13.14 1.24
CA ASN A 94 -12.39 -12.55 2.58
C ASN A 94 -11.07 -12.61 3.38
N GLU A 95 -9.96 -12.96 2.74
CA GLU A 95 -8.63 -13.07 3.35
C GLU A 95 -8.05 -11.71 3.68
N TYR A 96 -7.30 -11.66 4.79
CA TYR A 96 -6.62 -10.47 5.25
C TYR A 96 -5.11 -10.61 5.13
N PHE A 97 -4.41 -9.50 4.88
CA PHE A 97 -2.96 -9.46 4.80
C PHE A 97 -2.38 -8.14 5.30
N HIS A 98 -1.09 -8.16 5.66
CA HIS A 98 -0.32 -6.95 5.95
C HIS A 98 0.06 -6.24 4.65
N LEU A 99 0.30 -4.93 4.73
CA LEU A 99 0.81 -4.15 3.61
C LEU A 99 2.15 -4.69 3.07
N LEU A 100 3.13 -4.95 3.93
CA LEU A 100 4.41 -5.50 3.47
C LEU A 100 4.29 -6.91 2.91
N CYS A 101 3.51 -7.77 3.57
CA CYS A 101 3.27 -9.13 3.07
C CYS A 101 2.65 -9.09 1.68
N GLY A 102 1.65 -8.24 1.45
CA GLY A 102 1.04 -8.16 0.13
C GLY A 102 1.98 -7.59 -0.94
N ARG A 103 2.81 -6.58 -0.60
CA ARG A 103 3.86 -6.08 -1.52
C ARG A 103 4.88 -7.16 -1.89
N GLN A 104 5.23 -8.05 -0.97
CA GLN A 104 6.12 -9.19 -1.23
C GLN A 104 5.44 -10.32 -2.02
N ASN A 105 4.11 -10.39 -1.99
CA ASN A 105 3.31 -11.45 -2.60
C ASN A 105 2.41 -10.91 -3.73
N ARG A 106 2.91 -9.95 -4.52
CA ARG A 106 2.25 -9.46 -5.76
C ARG A 106 0.78 -9.05 -5.55
N CYS A 107 0.42 -8.53 -4.38
CA CYS A 107 -0.91 -7.96 -4.16
C CYS A 107 -1.05 -6.65 -4.93
N LEU A 108 -2.26 -6.37 -5.40
CA LEU A 108 -2.61 -5.09 -6.00
C LEU A 108 -3.26 -4.20 -4.94
N TYR A 109 -2.85 -2.95 -4.90
CA TYR A 109 -3.54 -1.89 -4.16
C TYR A 109 -4.09 -0.91 -5.19
N THR A 110 -5.25 -0.34 -4.95
CA THR A 110 -5.77 0.76 -5.77
C THR A 110 -5.92 1.99 -4.89
N PHE A 111 -5.53 3.15 -5.40
CA PHE A 111 -5.62 4.44 -4.69
C PHE A 111 -6.68 5.35 -5.33
N VAL A 112 -7.67 4.74 -5.97
CA VAL A 112 -8.81 5.39 -6.62
C VAL A 112 -10.10 4.85 -6.01
N ASP A 113 -11.16 5.65 -6.07
CA ASP A 113 -12.50 5.31 -5.58
C ASP A 113 -12.47 4.73 -4.15
N ASP A 114 -12.85 3.46 -3.99
CA ASP A 114 -12.99 2.77 -2.69
C ASP A 114 -11.69 2.10 -2.20
N PHE A 115 -10.54 2.40 -2.80
CA PHE A 115 -9.23 1.90 -2.39
C PHE A 115 -9.11 0.36 -2.33
N HIS A 116 -9.80 -0.34 -3.25
CA HIS A 116 -9.82 -1.80 -3.28
C HIS A 116 -8.41 -2.41 -3.34
N SER A 117 -8.20 -3.46 -2.55
CA SER A 117 -6.97 -4.24 -2.53
C SER A 117 -7.25 -5.69 -2.90
N TYR A 118 -6.32 -6.35 -3.59
CA TYR A 118 -6.48 -7.72 -4.09
C TYR A 118 -5.27 -8.57 -3.70
N CYS A 119 -5.51 -9.77 -3.16
CA CYS A 119 -4.46 -10.77 -3.04
C CYS A 119 -4.02 -11.25 -4.43
N ASP A 120 -2.84 -11.85 -4.53
CA ASP A 120 -2.23 -12.33 -5.79
C ASP A 120 -3.20 -13.13 -6.70
N GLU A 121 -3.98 -14.02 -6.10
CA GLU A 121 -4.94 -14.89 -6.78
C GLU A 121 -6.16 -14.14 -7.31
N CYS A 122 -6.53 -13.03 -6.65
CA CYS A 122 -7.74 -12.27 -6.96
C CYS A 122 -7.51 -11.05 -7.86
N VAL A 123 -6.26 -10.73 -8.17
CA VAL A 123 -5.90 -9.58 -9.01
C VAL A 123 -6.60 -9.66 -10.37
N PRO A 124 -7.29 -8.60 -10.84
CA PRO A 124 -7.93 -8.55 -12.15
C PRO A 124 -6.90 -8.34 -13.28
N ARG A 125 -5.97 -9.30 -13.47
CA ARG A 125 -4.82 -9.18 -14.41
C ARG A 125 -5.22 -8.84 -15.84
N LYS A 126 -6.39 -9.29 -16.30
CA LYS A 126 -6.91 -8.99 -17.64
C LYS A 126 -7.17 -7.50 -17.85
N GLU A 127 -7.61 -6.79 -16.81
CA GLU A 127 -7.90 -5.35 -16.85
C GLU A 127 -6.63 -4.51 -16.69
N LEU A 128 -5.62 -5.04 -15.99
CA LEU A 128 -4.32 -4.39 -15.83
C LEU A 128 -3.47 -4.39 -17.11
N GLN A 129 -3.77 -5.26 -18.08
CA GLN A 129 -2.98 -5.30 -19.30
C GLN A 129 -3.08 -3.97 -20.05
N PRO A 130 -1.95 -3.34 -20.42
CA PRO A 130 -2.00 -2.08 -21.13
C PRO A 130 -2.63 -2.28 -22.51
N MET A 131 -3.88 -1.82 -22.68
CA MET A 131 -4.52 -1.78 -23.98
C MET A 131 -3.64 -1.00 -24.97
N GLY A 132 -3.21 -1.65 -26.05
CA GLY A 132 -2.47 -1.02 -27.15
C GLY A 132 -0.94 -1.10 -27.08
N LEU A 133 -0.33 -1.75 -26.07
CA LEU A 133 1.12 -1.98 -26.07
C LEU A 133 1.48 -3.22 -26.91
N GLN A 134 2.05 -2.98 -28.09
CA GLN A 134 2.45 -4.04 -29.03
C GLN A 134 3.69 -4.82 -28.58
N LYS A 135 4.46 -4.34 -27.59
CA LYS A 135 5.66 -5.00 -27.07
C LYS A 135 5.74 -4.92 -25.55
N ARG A 136 6.07 -6.05 -24.93
CA ARG A 136 6.46 -6.11 -23.51
C ARG A 136 7.76 -5.32 -23.29
N PRO A 137 7.90 -4.60 -22.16
CA PRO A 137 9.12 -3.88 -21.85
C PRO A 137 10.30 -4.84 -21.72
N SER A 138 11.48 -4.35 -22.09
CA SER A 138 12.73 -5.09 -21.87
C SER A 138 13.03 -5.16 -20.39
N SER A 139 13.64 -6.26 -19.92
CA SER A 139 14.09 -6.35 -18.53
C SER A 139 15.17 -5.33 -18.18
N PHE A 140 15.86 -4.78 -19.19
CA PHE A 140 16.85 -3.72 -19.07
C PHE A 140 16.25 -2.32 -19.11
N GLU A 141 14.94 -2.19 -19.35
CA GLU A 141 14.26 -0.91 -19.30
C GLU A 141 14.40 -0.31 -17.90
N ARG A 142 14.62 1.00 -17.83
CA ARG A 142 14.81 1.72 -16.56
C ARG A 142 13.51 2.38 -16.14
N CYS A 143 13.21 2.30 -14.85
CA CYS A 143 12.09 3.00 -14.24
C CYS A 143 12.17 4.50 -14.55
N SER A 144 11.09 5.08 -15.06
CA SER A 144 11.03 6.51 -15.39
C SER A 144 11.15 7.45 -14.18
N ILE A 145 11.01 6.91 -12.96
CA ILE A 145 11.08 7.65 -11.69
C ILE A 145 12.44 7.44 -11.01
N CYS A 146 12.75 6.22 -10.55
CA CYS A 146 13.98 5.96 -9.78
C CYS A 146 15.22 5.66 -10.65
N ARG A 147 15.04 5.40 -11.95
CA ARG A 147 16.10 5.03 -12.91
C ARG A 147 16.75 3.66 -12.70
N ASP A 148 16.29 2.87 -11.72
CA ASP A 148 16.71 1.47 -11.57
C ASP A 148 16.13 0.57 -12.67
N GLN A 149 16.71 -0.62 -12.85
CA GLN A 149 16.20 -1.60 -13.80
C GLN A 149 14.82 -2.11 -13.37
N MET A 150 13.93 -2.24 -14.34
CA MET A 150 12.58 -2.74 -14.13
C MET A 150 12.52 -4.25 -13.84
N GLY A 151 13.50 -5.02 -14.32
CA GLY A 151 13.55 -6.46 -14.13
C GLY A 151 12.54 -7.21 -15.00
N LEU A 152 12.17 -8.44 -14.61
CA LEU A 152 11.23 -9.25 -15.38
C LEU A 152 9.83 -8.61 -15.37
N TYR A 153 9.24 -8.45 -16.56
CA TYR A 153 7.92 -7.87 -16.72
C TYR A 153 6.87 -8.55 -15.83
N ASN A 154 6.09 -7.73 -15.14
CA ASN A 154 4.99 -8.14 -14.28
C ASN A 154 3.88 -7.07 -14.32
N GLU A 155 2.67 -7.46 -14.67
CA GLU A 155 1.53 -6.54 -14.88
C GLU A 155 1.06 -5.79 -13.62
N ILE A 156 1.51 -6.21 -12.44
CA ILE A 156 1.16 -5.60 -11.14
C ILE A 156 2.24 -4.60 -10.72
N THR A 157 3.51 -4.96 -10.90
CA THR A 157 4.63 -4.13 -10.45
C THR A 157 5.10 -3.13 -11.51
N PHE A 158 4.57 -3.19 -12.73
CA PHE A 158 4.87 -2.27 -13.83
C PHE A 158 3.66 -1.36 -14.11
N ILE A 159 3.85 -0.05 -13.99
CA ILE A 159 2.87 0.96 -14.41
C ILE A 159 3.34 1.63 -15.69
N PHE A 160 2.47 1.67 -16.71
CA PHE A 160 2.72 2.41 -17.94
C PHE A 160 2.04 3.79 -17.89
N GLY A 161 2.84 4.86 -18.00
CA GLY A 161 2.33 6.23 -17.96
C GLY A 161 1.66 6.65 -19.27
N LYS A 162 0.38 6.30 -19.46
CA LYS A 162 -0.40 6.65 -20.66
C LYS A 162 -0.47 8.16 -20.94
N CYS A 163 -0.42 8.99 -19.88
CA CYS A 163 -0.52 10.45 -20.01
C CYS A 163 0.65 11.10 -20.75
N CYS A 164 1.84 10.49 -20.68
CA CYS A 164 3.05 11.05 -21.27
C CYS A 164 3.74 10.10 -22.25
N ASN A 165 3.31 8.84 -22.32
CA ASN A 165 3.90 7.78 -23.14
C ASN A 165 5.41 7.61 -22.88
N ARG A 166 5.90 7.95 -21.68
CA ARG A 166 7.32 7.98 -21.30
C ARG A 166 7.79 6.69 -20.61
N GLY A 167 7.39 5.54 -21.15
CA GLY A 167 7.86 4.24 -20.65
C GLY A 167 7.22 3.79 -19.34
N TYR A 168 7.90 2.88 -18.63
CA TYR A 168 7.39 2.21 -17.44
C TYR A 168 7.99 2.75 -16.13
N ALA A 169 7.20 2.70 -15.06
CA ALA A 169 7.65 2.93 -13.70
C ALA A 169 7.32 1.72 -12.82
N HIS A 170 8.13 1.48 -11.78
CA HIS A 170 7.74 0.53 -10.77
C HIS A 170 6.49 1.03 -10.06
N TYR A 171 5.56 0.12 -9.76
CA TYR A 171 4.35 0.41 -9.00
C TYR A 171 4.66 1.14 -7.69
N ILE A 172 5.75 0.75 -7.03
CA ILE A 172 6.19 1.34 -5.75
C ILE A 172 6.82 2.74 -5.88
N CYS A 173 7.19 3.15 -7.08
CA CYS A 173 7.79 4.47 -7.32
C CYS A 173 6.75 5.54 -7.65
N VAL A 174 5.51 5.14 -7.93
CA VAL A 174 4.37 6.02 -8.18
C VAL A 174 3.64 6.26 -6.86
#